data_AF-A0AB36YRQ6-F1
#
_entry.id   AF-A0AB36YRQ6-F1
#
_cell.length_a   1.000
_cell.length_b   1.000
_cell.length_c   1.000
_cell.angle_alpha   90.00
_cell.angle_beta   90.00
_cell.angle_gamma   90.00
#
_symmetry.space_group_name_H-M   'P 1'
#
loop_
_entity.id
_entity.type
_entity.pdbx_description
1 polymer ?
#
loop_
_entity_poly.entity_id
_entity_poly.type
_entity_poly.pdbx_seq_one_letter_code
_entity_poly.pdbx_strand_id
1 'polypeptide(L)' 'MTIKAINVRNQFKGTVKEILEGPVLSEIDVQTASGIVTSVITTRSVRELELQVGSEVIAFVKSTEVSIAKL' A
#
# COMPACT_ATOMS: atom_id res chain seq x y z
N MET A 1 8.17 13.44 2.05
CA MET A 1 9.20 12.96 1.10
C MET A 1 8.66 13.08 -0.32
N THR A 2 9.41 13.70 -1.23
CA THR A 2 8.88 14.08 -2.55
C THR A 2 9.09 12.97 -3.57
N ILE A 3 8.05 12.20 -3.84
CA ILE A 3 8.03 11.33 -4.99
C ILE A 3 7.99 12.21 -6.24
N LYS A 4 9.07 12.23 -7.04
CA LYS A 4 9.24 13.16 -8.17
C LYS A 4 8.31 12.85 -9.34
N ALA A 5 8.08 11.58 -9.64
CA ALA A 5 7.10 11.11 -10.63
C ALA A 5 6.78 9.62 -10.40
N ILE A 6 5.51 9.24 -10.57
CA ILE A 6 5.03 7.85 -10.62
C ILE A 6 4.13 7.71 -11.84
N ASN A 7 4.32 6.66 -12.65
CA ASN A 7 3.49 6.37 -13.82
C ASN A 7 2.31 5.39 -13.53
N VAL A 8 2.05 5.10 -12.25
CA VAL A 8 0.92 4.26 -11.80
C VAL A 8 -0.33 5.12 -11.70
N ARG A 9 -1.42 4.72 -12.37
CA ARG A 9 -2.66 5.54 -12.47
C ARG A 9 -3.55 5.46 -11.24
N ASN A 10 -3.64 4.30 -10.59
CA ASN A 10 -4.48 4.12 -9.42
C ASN A 10 -3.63 4.39 -8.18
N GLN A 11 -3.85 5.52 -7.52
CA GLN A 11 -3.09 5.97 -6.35
C GLN A 11 -4.05 6.36 -5.23
N PHE A 12 -3.77 5.91 -4.02
CA PHE A 12 -4.58 6.12 -2.84
C PHE A 12 -3.67 6.64 -1.72
N LYS A 13 -3.77 7.95 -1.47
CA LYS A 13 -3.06 8.57 -0.34
C LYS A 13 -3.73 8.16 0.96
N GLY A 14 -2.94 7.85 1.97
CA GLY A 14 -3.46 7.45 3.26
C GLY A 14 -2.39 7.32 4.31
N THR A 15 -2.80 6.75 5.43
CA THR A 15 -1.94 6.50 6.59
C THR A 15 -1.98 5.02 6.93
N VAL A 16 -0.84 4.42 7.23
CA VAL A 16 -0.78 3.04 7.70
C VAL A 16 -1.55 2.91 9.01
N LYS A 17 -2.57 2.06 9.02
CA LYS A 17 -3.42 1.79 10.18
C LYS A 17 -2.94 0.56 10.95
N GLU A 18 -2.53 -0.47 10.24
CA GLU A 18 -2.09 -1.75 10.82
C GLU A 18 -1.03 -2.39 9.92
N ILE A 19 -0.09 -3.11 10.55
CA ILE A 19 0.89 -3.96 9.88
C ILE A 19 0.85 -5.32 10.58
N LEU A 20 0.50 -6.37 9.85
CA LEU A 20 0.62 -7.75 10.30
C LEU A 20 1.89 -8.35 9.71
N GLU A 21 2.97 -8.36 10.51
CA GLU A 21 4.25 -8.92 10.08
C GLU A 21 4.23 -10.46 10.07
N GLY A 22 4.52 -11.05 8.91
CA GLY A 22 4.82 -12.48 8.77
C GLY A 22 6.31 -12.74 8.54
N PRO A 23 6.73 -14.02 8.48
CA PRO A 23 8.14 -14.38 8.32
C PRO A 23 8.73 -14.01 6.96
N VAL A 24 7.89 -13.85 5.92
CA VAL A 24 8.32 -13.56 4.54
C VAL A 24 7.50 -12.41 3.94
N LEU A 25 6.18 -12.48 4.09
CA LEU A 25 5.22 -11.47 3.66
C LEU A 25 4.59 -10.81 4.87
N SER A 26 4.24 -9.53 4.72
CA SER A 26 3.49 -8.76 5.69
C SER A 26 2.29 -8.13 5.02
N GLU A 27 1.19 -8.04 5.75
CA GLU A 27 -0.02 -7.34 5.35
C GLU A 27 0.00 -5.92 5.93
N ILE A 28 -0.41 -4.94 5.14
CA ILE A 28 -0.42 -3.53 5.49
C ILE A 28 -1.78 -2.97 5.12
N ASP A 29 -2.49 -2.50 6.12
CA ASP A 29 -3.76 -1.79 5.95
C ASP A 29 -3.50 -0.30 5.93
N VAL A 30 -3.86 0.35 4.81
CA VAL A 30 -3.75 1.79 4.64
C VAL A 30 -5.15 2.41 4.74
N GLN A 31 -5.35 3.28 5.72
CA GLN A 31 -6.56 4.09 5.81
C GLN A 31 -6.51 5.21 4.78
N THR A 32 -7.42 5.20 3.83
CA THR A 32 -7.57 6.21 2.78
C THR A 32 -8.94 6.89 2.88
N ALA A 33 -9.17 7.94 2.10
CA ALA A 33 -10.47 8.60 1.99
C ALA A 33 -11.56 7.70 1.39
N SER A 34 -11.17 6.67 0.62
CA SER A 34 -12.08 5.73 -0.04
C SER A 34 -12.29 4.43 0.76
N GLY A 35 -11.70 4.32 1.95
CA GLY A 35 -11.72 3.12 2.80
C GLY A 35 -10.33 2.53 3.03
N ILE A 36 -10.29 1.30 3.54
CA ILE A 36 -9.04 0.56 3.75
C ILE A 36 -8.55 -0.01 2.42
N VAL A 37 -7.28 0.24 2.11
CA VAL A 37 -6.56 -0.44 1.02
C VAL A 37 -5.53 -1.36 1.67
N THR A 38 -5.69 -2.66 1.46
CA THR A 38 -4.77 -3.69 1.98
C THR A 38 -3.70 -4.01 0.94
N SER A 39 -2.45 -4.03 1.36
CA SER A 39 -1.30 -4.44 0.54
C SER A 39 -0.58 -5.60 1.21
N VAL A 40 -0.08 -6.55 0.41
CA VAL A 40 0.81 -7.60 0.89
C VAL A 40 2.16 -7.40 0.20
N ILE A 41 3.18 -7.09 0.97
CA ILE A 41 4.56 -6.92 0.48
C ILE A 41 5.52 -7.78 1.29
N THR A 42 6.78 -7.85 0.88
CA THR A 42 7.77 -8.59 1.67
C THR A 42 8.00 -7.92 3.02
N THR A 43 8.16 -8.70 4.08
CA THR A 43 8.53 -8.19 5.42
C THR A 43 9.84 -7.40 5.37
N ARG A 44 10.74 -7.76 4.45
CA ARG A 44 11.95 -6.98 4.16
C ARG A 44 11.62 -5.57 3.67
N SER A 45 10.67 -5.42 2.75
CA SER A 45 10.24 -4.11 2.24
C SER A 45 9.61 -3.23 3.33
N VAL A 46 8.83 -3.82 4.25
CA VAL A 46 8.29 -3.08 5.42
C VAL A 46 9.42 -2.43 6.21
N ARG A 47 10.48 -3.21 6.49
CA ARG A 47 11.65 -2.76 7.24
C ARG A 47 12.50 -1.74 6.47
N GLU A 48 12.78 -1.99 5.20
CA GLU A 48 13.57 -1.09 4.34
C GLU A 48 12.89 0.27 4.11
N LEU A 49 11.56 0.29 4.07
CA LEU A 49 10.76 1.51 3.95
C LEU A 49 10.45 2.16 5.30
N GLU A 50 10.89 1.56 6.41
CA GLU A 50 10.62 2.01 7.77
C GLU A 50 9.12 2.24 8.01
N LEU A 51 8.28 1.36 7.46
CA LEU A 51 6.83 1.47 7.61
C LEU A 51 6.45 1.15 9.06
N GLN A 52 5.62 2.02 9.63
CA GLN A 52 5.04 1.86 10.94
C GLN A 52 3.60 2.37 10.91
N VAL A 53 2.80 1.97 11.91
CA VAL A 53 1.48 2.56 12.10
C VAL A 53 1.63 4.08 12.25
N GLY A 54 0.81 4.83 11.51
CA GLY A 54 0.89 6.28 11.43
C GLY A 54 1.74 6.83 10.26
N SER A 55 2.48 5.98 9.53
CA SER A 55 3.24 6.43 8.35
C SER A 55 2.31 6.95 7.25
N GLU A 56 2.59 8.16 6.74
CA GLU A 56 1.95 8.68 5.53
C GLU A 56 2.49 7.96 4.29
N VAL A 57 1.59 7.36 3.51
CA VAL A 57 1.94 6.54 2.36
C VAL A 57 1.01 6.83 1.18
N ILE A 58 1.46 6.40 0.00
CA ILE A 58 0.60 6.31 -1.19
C ILE A 58 0.56 4.85 -1.59
N ALA A 59 -0.57 4.18 -1.37
CA ALA A 59 -0.81 2.86 -1.92
C ALA A 59 -1.15 3.02 -3.41
N PHE A 60 -0.54 2.25 -4.29
CA PHE A 60 -0.85 2.32 -5.72
C PHE A 60 -0.90 0.92 -6.34
N VAL A 61 -1.75 0.77 -7.36
CA VAL A 61 -1.95 -0.48 -8.11
C VAL A 61 -1.81 -0.20 -9.60
N LYS A 62 -1.00 -0.99 -10.30
CA LYS A 62 -0.81 -0.80 -11.74
C LYS A 62 -2.10 -1.12 -12.48
N SER A 63 -2.41 -0.34 -13.52
CA SER A 63 -3.65 -0.55 -14.30
C SER A 63 -3.76 -1.95 -14.88
N THR A 64 -2.63 -2.62 -15.16
CA THR A 64 -2.58 -3.97 -15.71
C THR A 64 -2.81 -5.07 -14.66
N GLU A 65 -2.89 -4.73 -13.37
CA GLU A 65 -3.14 -5.67 -12.25
C GLU A 65 -4.57 -5.57 -11.72
N VAL A 66 -5.39 -4.66 -12.27
CA VAL A 66 -6.80 -4.53 -11.90
C VAL A 66 -7.64 -5.49 -12.74
N SER A 67 -8.37 -6.37 -12.07
CA SER A 67 -9.35 -7.28 -12.68
C SER A 67 -10.76 -6.68 -12.61
N ILE A 68 -11.57 -6.89 -13.66
CA ILE A 68 -12.98 -6.45 -13.72
C ILE A 68 -13.85 -7.68 -13.98
N ALA A 69 -14.93 -7.81 -13.21
CA ALA A 69 -15.99 -8.78 -13.47
C ALA A 69 -17.28 -8.05 -13.83
N LYS A 70 -18.02 -8.58 -14.82
CA LYS A 70 -19.38 -8.14 -15.13
C LYS A 70 -20.37 -8.97 -14.29
N LEU A 71 -21.36 -8.29 -13.72
CA LEU A 71 -22.49 -8.92 -13.00
C LEU A 71 -23.54 -9.45 -13.98
#